data_AF-A0A2U2SPC9-F1
#
_entry.id   AF-A0A2U2SPC9-F1
#
_cell.length_a   1.000
_cell.length_b   1.000
_cell.length_c   1.000
_cell.angle_alpha   90.00
_cell.angle_beta   90.00
_cell.angle_gamma   90.00
#
_symmetry.space_group_name_H-M   'P 1'
#
loop_
_entity.id
_entity.type
_entity.pdbx_description
1 polymer ?
#
loop_
_entity_poly.entity_id
_entity_poly.type
_entity_poly.pdbx_seq_one_letter_code
_entity_poly.pdbx_strand_id
1 'polypeptide(L)'
;MEQHVLEDIPWQIDLDRLAQQLHLAERQDDLQELEQLVAQALAVGRPKASYALAPIDLRGEQSVVVQGVELRSRVLRVNLEHTHRVFPFVATCGTELEDWSQTISDRILHRFWADQIKESALRSAIAYMRDHLVSHYQPGRIAQMNPGSLADWPLGQQKPLFRILGTAPQRIGVQLTERMLMIPTKSVSGIIFPTESTFESCQLCPLEECPNRRAAYDPTLYSRRYQQPVHAMLTPHEKT
;
A
#
# COMPACT_ATOMS: atom_id res chain seq x y z
N MET A 1 20.77 5.86 3.16
CA MET A 1 19.62 4.95 3.15
C MET A 1 19.71 4.13 1.88
N GLU A 2 19.72 2.80 1.96
CA GLU A 2 19.70 1.94 0.76
C GLU A 2 18.29 1.98 0.16
N GLN A 3 18.20 2.46 -1.08
CA GLN A 3 16.94 2.69 -1.78
C GLN A 3 16.88 1.85 -3.04
N HIS A 4 15.74 1.19 -3.22
CA HIS A 4 15.45 0.30 -4.34
C HIS A 4 14.37 0.95 -5.20
N VAL A 5 14.60 1.00 -6.50
CA VAL A 5 13.67 1.53 -7.50
C VAL A 5 13.45 0.42 -8.53
N LEU A 6 12.20 0.05 -8.74
CA LEU A 6 11.75 -1.07 -9.55
C LEU A 6 10.88 -0.50 -10.68
N GLU A 7 11.44 -0.39 -11.88
CA GLU A 7 10.81 0.30 -13.03
C GLU A 7 10.26 -0.67 -14.09
N ASP A 8 10.80 -1.88 -14.16
CA ASP A 8 10.44 -2.92 -15.13
C ASP A 8 9.65 -4.06 -14.49
N ILE A 9 8.59 -3.72 -13.75
CA ILE A 9 7.78 -4.73 -13.06
C ILE A 9 6.94 -5.49 -14.10
N PRO A 10 7.13 -6.82 -14.25
CA PRO A 10 6.27 -7.61 -15.10
C PRO A 10 4.86 -7.60 -14.53
N TRP A 11 3.88 -7.40 -15.39
CA TRP A 11 2.48 -7.44 -15.02
C TRP A 11 1.65 -8.04 -16.13
N GLN A 12 0.54 -8.65 -15.75
CA GLN A 12 -0.39 -9.31 -16.65
C GLN A 12 -1.80 -9.14 -16.10
N ILE A 13 -2.79 -9.27 -16.97
CA ILE A 13 -4.19 -9.27 -16.59
C ILE A 13 -4.76 -10.64 -16.94
N ASP A 14 -5.32 -11.30 -15.94
CA ASP A 14 -6.21 -12.44 -16.14
C ASP A 14 -7.57 -11.88 -16.57
N LEU A 15 -7.80 -11.90 -17.89
CA LEU A 15 -8.99 -11.33 -18.49
C LEU A 15 -10.26 -12.03 -18.00
N ASP A 16 -10.25 -13.35 -17.87
CA ASP A 16 -11.40 -14.13 -17.42
C ASP A 16 -11.78 -13.73 -15.99
N ARG A 17 -10.77 -13.63 -15.12
CA ARG A 17 -10.98 -13.18 -13.74
C ARG A 17 -11.48 -11.73 -13.69
N LEU A 18 -10.93 -10.84 -14.50
CA LEU A 18 -11.36 -9.44 -14.57
C LEU A 18 -12.82 -9.35 -15.06
N ALA A 19 -13.17 -10.09 -16.10
CA ALA A 19 -14.53 -10.17 -16.63
C ALA A 19 -15.54 -10.71 -15.61
N GLN A 20 -15.15 -11.73 -14.82
CA GLN A 20 -15.98 -12.25 -13.73
C GLN A 20 -16.20 -11.20 -12.63
N GLN A 21 -15.15 -10.47 -12.24
CA GLN A 21 -15.24 -9.39 -11.25
C GLN A 21 -16.12 -8.23 -11.73
N LEU A 22 -16.11 -7.97 -13.02
CA LEU A 22 -16.93 -6.94 -13.67
C LEU A 22 -18.35 -7.42 -14.01
N HIS A 23 -18.68 -8.68 -13.74
CA HIS A 23 -19.95 -9.33 -14.08
C HIS A 23 -20.30 -9.27 -15.57
N LEU A 24 -19.31 -9.48 -16.44
CA LEU A 24 -19.43 -9.38 -17.91
C LEU A 24 -19.45 -10.73 -18.64
N ALA A 25 -19.36 -11.86 -17.93
CA ALA A 25 -19.15 -13.17 -18.54
C ALA A 25 -20.18 -13.57 -19.62
N GLU A 26 -21.41 -13.05 -19.55
CA GLU A 26 -22.48 -13.34 -20.51
C GLU A 26 -22.70 -12.23 -21.55
N ARG A 27 -21.87 -11.18 -21.55
CA ARG A 27 -22.02 -9.98 -22.38
C ARG A 27 -20.92 -9.90 -23.44
N GLN A 28 -21.11 -10.59 -24.56
CA GLN A 28 -20.09 -10.74 -25.60
C GLN A 28 -19.55 -9.40 -26.14
N ASP A 29 -20.41 -8.41 -26.38
CA ASP A 29 -19.99 -7.09 -26.88
C ASP A 29 -19.14 -6.35 -25.83
N ASP A 30 -19.56 -6.36 -24.56
CA ASP A 30 -18.81 -5.74 -23.46
C ASP A 30 -17.45 -6.44 -23.24
N LEU A 31 -17.38 -7.76 -23.43
CA LEU A 31 -16.14 -8.52 -23.34
C LEU A 31 -15.14 -8.13 -24.44
N GLN A 32 -15.59 -7.99 -25.68
CA GLN A 32 -14.73 -7.55 -26.79
C GLN A 32 -14.19 -6.14 -26.56
N GLU A 33 -15.02 -5.23 -26.04
CA GLU A 33 -14.57 -3.89 -25.68
C GLU A 33 -13.55 -3.91 -24.52
N LEU A 34 -13.78 -4.72 -23.49
CA LEU A 34 -12.83 -4.90 -22.38
C LEU A 34 -11.49 -5.46 -22.87
N GLU A 35 -11.52 -6.47 -23.74
CA GLU A 35 -10.34 -7.08 -24.37
C GLU A 35 -9.48 -6.02 -25.07
N GLN A 36 -10.11 -5.12 -25.83
CA GLN A 36 -9.42 -4.02 -26.50
C GLN A 36 -8.74 -3.07 -25.51
N LEU A 37 -9.44 -2.69 -24.43
CA LEU A 37 -8.86 -1.83 -23.40
C LEU A 37 -7.70 -2.51 -22.66
N VAL A 38 -7.83 -3.80 -22.35
CA VAL A 38 -6.76 -4.59 -21.72
C VAL A 38 -5.54 -4.66 -22.63
N ALA A 39 -5.73 -4.92 -23.93
CA ALA A 39 -4.63 -4.96 -24.89
C ALA A 39 -3.89 -3.61 -25.00
N GLN A 40 -4.63 -2.50 -25.06
CA GLN A 40 -4.05 -1.16 -25.06
C GLN A 40 -3.24 -0.89 -23.78
N ALA A 41 -3.83 -1.21 -22.61
CA ALA A 41 -3.19 -1.00 -21.33
C ALA A 41 -1.91 -1.83 -21.19
N LEU A 42 -1.93 -3.12 -21.57
CA LEU A 42 -0.74 -3.99 -21.53
C LEU A 42 0.39 -3.48 -22.43
N ALA A 43 0.07 -2.87 -23.56
CA ALA A 43 1.08 -2.31 -24.47
C ALA A 43 1.86 -1.14 -23.84
N VAL A 44 1.16 -0.26 -23.11
CA VAL A 44 1.75 0.98 -22.56
C VAL A 44 2.13 0.88 -21.09
N GLY A 45 1.53 -0.04 -20.34
CA GLY A 45 1.63 -0.05 -18.88
C GLY A 45 3.04 -0.37 -18.39
N ARG A 46 3.50 0.46 -17.45
CA ARG A 46 4.78 0.32 -16.75
C ARG A 46 4.54 0.55 -15.26
N PRO A 47 3.99 -0.45 -14.54
CA PRO A 47 3.87 -0.36 -13.09
C PRO A 47 5.26 -0.25 -12.45
N LYS A 48 5.36 0.56 -11.40
CA LYS A 48 6.64 0.87 -10.76
C LYS A 48 6.49 0.85 -9.24
N ALA A 49 7.59 0.60 -8.55
CA ALA A 49 7.64 0.69 -7.11
C ALA A 49 8.99 1.17 -6.61
N SER A 50 9.02 1.71 -5.41
CA SER A 50 10.25 1.98 -4.68
C SER A 50 10.04 1.71 -3.21
N TYR A 51 11.07 1.19 -2.56
CA TYR A 51 11.16 1.11 -1.12
C TYR A 51 12.59 1.44 -0.67
N ALA A 52 12.76 1.66 0.63
CA ALA A 52 14.08 1.88 1.19
C ALA A 52 14.24 1.20 2.55
N LEU A 53 15.46 0.78 2.90
CA LEU A 53 15.76 0.30 4.25
C LEU A 53 16.02 1.50 5.16
N ALA A 54 15.16 1.72 6.16
CA ALA A 54 15.29 2.81 7.11
C ALA A 54 15.34 2.30 8.57
N PRO A 55 16.41 2.58 9.33
CA PRO A 55 16.42 2.36 10.77
C PRO A 55 15.41 3.27 11.48
N ILE A 56 14.91 2.82 12.62
CA ILE A 56 14.13 3.65 13.53
C ILE A 56 15.09 4.32 14.50
N ASP A 57 15.09 5.66 14.50
CA ASP A 57 16.00 6.46 15.31
C ASP A 57 15.49 6.54 16.75
N LEU A 58 14.22 6.90 16.91
CA LEU A 58 13.59 7.14 18.21
C LEU A 58 12.15 6.65 18.23
N ARG A 59 11.70 6.32 19.44
CA ARG A 59 10.35 5.84 19.75
C ARG A 59 9.77 6.71 20.85
N GLY A 60 8.80 7.56 20.51
CA GLY A 60 8.03 8.34 21.48
C GLY A 60 6.82 7.54 22.00
N GLU A 61 5.95 8.19 22.77
CA GLU A 61 4.72 7.55 23.27
C GLU A 61 3.68 7.29 22.15
N GLN A 62 3.57 8.25 21.21
CA GLN A 62 2.54 8.29 20.16
C GLN A 62 3.16 8.45 18.75
N SER A 63 4.48 8.32 18.63
CA SER A 63 5.20 8.58 17.39
C SER A 63 6.48 7.76 17.28
N VAL A 64 6.95 7.59 16.05
CA VAL A 64 8.27 7.02 15.73
C VAL A 64 9.05 8.00 14.87
N VAL A 65 10.35 8.07 15.08
CA VAL A 65 11.26 8.86 14.23
C VAL A 65 12.02 7.91 13.34
N VAL A 66 11.94 8.14 12.04
CA VAL A 66 12.60 7.35 11.01
C VAL A 66 13.35 8.32 10.10
N GLN A 67 14.66 8.17 9.99
CA GLN A 67 15.53 9.09 9.23
C GLN A 67 15.36 10.55 9.65
N GLY A 68 15.27 10.81 10.96
CA GLY A 68 15.05 12.15 11.53
C GLY A 68 13.65 12.72 11.30
N VAL A 69 12.73 11.97 10.67
CA VAL A 69 11.36 12.41 10.39
C VAL A 69 10.39 11.74 11.35
N GLU A 70 9.62 12.55 12.07
CA GLU A 70 8.57 12.06 12.97
C GLU A 70 7.31 11.61 12.18
N LEU A 71 6.85 10.41 12.49
CA LEU A 71 5.57 9.83 12.07
C LEU A 71 4.68 9.67 13.31
N ARG A 72 3.47 10.26 13.29
CA ARG A 72 2.55 10.29 14.42
C ARG A 72 1.43 9.28 14.21
N SER A 73 1.46 8.20 14.99
CA SER A 73 0.45 7.16 15.07
C SER A 73 0.77 6.25 16.25
N ARG A 74 -0.22 6.05 17.13
CA ARG A 74 -0.09 5.14 18.27
C ARG A 74 0.04 3.70 17.81
N VAL A 75 -0.78 3.31 16.84
CA VAL A 75 -0.80 1.95 16.28
C VAL A 75 0.54 1.62 15.64
N LEU A 76 1.08 2.53 14.83
CA LEU A 76 2.40 2.38 14.22
C LEU A 76 3.48 2.28 15.29
N ARG A 77 3.44 3.16 16.30
CA ARG A 77 4.38 3.13 17.41
C ARG A 77 4.40 1.78 18.13
N VAL A 78 3.24 1.27 18.54
CA VAL A 78 3.13 -0.02 19.25
C VAL A 78 3.60 -1.18 18.37
N ASN A 79 3.22 -1.19 17.10
CA ASN A 79 3.61 -2.25 16.17
C ASN A 79 5.11 -2.28 15.88
N LEU A 80 5.83 -1.19 16.15
CA LEU A 80 7.28 -1.05 15.95
C LEU A 80 8.09 -1.14 17.26
N GLU A 81 7.49 -1.58 18.36
CA GLU A 81 8.15 -1.66 19.69
C GLU A 81 9.49 -2.40 19.62
N HIS A 82 9.49 -3.61 19.08
CA HIS A 82 10.66 -4.48 19.00
C HIS A 82 11.32 -4.48 17.61
N THR A 83 10.86 -3.60 16.71
CA THR A 83 11.33 -3.56 15.32
C THR A 83 12.43 -2.52 15.19
N HIS A 84 13.64 -2.88 14.75
CA HIS A 84 14.75 -1.92 14.61
C HIS A 84 14.80 -1.18 13.26
N ARG A 85 14.17 -1.76 12.23
CA ARG A 85 14.21 -1.26 10.85
C ARG A 85 12.85 -1.39 10.20
N VAL A 86 12.54 -0.44 9.32
CA VAL A 86 11.32 -0.41 8.53
C VAL A 86 11.65 -0.21 7.06
N PHE A 87 10.65 -0.45 6.22
CA PHE A 87 10.73 -0.29 4.79
C PHE A 87 9.64 0.67 4.30
N PRO A 88 9.88 1.99 4.35
CA PRO A 88 9.01 2.97 3.70
C PRO A 88 8.94 2.65 2.21
N PHE A 89 7.75 2.72 1.63
CA PHE A 89 7.54 2.38 0.23
C PHE A 89 6.49 3.24 -0.46
N VAL A 90 6.55 3.22 -1.79
CA VAL A 90 5.53 3.71 -2.72
C VAL A 90 5.46 2.77 -3.93
N ALA A 91 4.25 2.45 -4.38
CA ALA A 91 4.00 1.65 -5.57
C ALA A 91 2.89 2.30 -6.41
N THR A 92 2.94 2.12 -7.73
CA THR A 92 2.02 2.79 -8.66
C THR A 92 1.72 1.91 -9.88
N CYS A 93 0.55 2.12 -10.49
CA CYS A 93 0.23 1.57 -11.81
C CYS A 93 1.11 2.15 -12.95
N GLY A 94 1.82 3.25 -12.70
CA GLY A 94 2.61 3.96 -13.69
C GLY A 94 1.86 5.15 -14.28
N THR A 95 2.62 6.19 -14.65
CA THR A 95 2.10 7.41 -15.31
C THR A 95 1.52 7.09 -16.67
N GLU A 96 2.05 6.07 -17.34
CA GLU A 96 1.60 5.61 -18.65
C GLU A 96 0.15 5.13 -18.61
N LEU A 97 -0.25 4.40 -17.55
CA LEU A 97 -1.65 3.98 -17.38
C LEU A 97 -2.54 5.11 -16.85
N GLU A 98 -1.99 6.06 -16.11
CA GLU A 98 -2.71 7.28 -15.73
C GLU A 98 -3.11 8.07 -16.98
N ASP A 99 -2.13 8.37 -17.83
CA ASP A 99 -2.30 9.13 -19.07
C ASP A 99 -3.21 8.39 -20.05
N TRP A 100 -3.00 7.08 -20.24
CA TRP A 100 -3.89 6.25 -21.05
C TRP A 100 -5.34 6.32 -20.57
N SER A 101 -5.59 6.22 -19.25
CA SER A 101 -6.95 6.26 -18.72
C SER A 101 -7.66 7.61 -18.94
N GLN A 102 -6.89 8.70 -19.07
CA GLN A 102 -7.45 10.02 -19.36
C GLN A 102 -7.93 10.15 -20.82
N THR A 103 -7.41 9.31 -21.74
CA THR A 103 -7.88 9.27 -23.13
C THR A 103 -9.27 8.64 -23.27
N ILE A 104 -9.77 7.97 -22.23
CA ILE A 104 -11.07 7.29 -22.22
C ILE A 104 -12.15 8.27 -21.75
N SER A 105 -12.61 9.14 -22.66
CA SER A 105 -13.58 10.20 -22.34
C SER A 105 -15.04 9.83 -22.57
N ASP A 106 -15.31 8.85 -23.43
CA ASP A 106 -16.62 8.80 -24.09
C ASP A 106 -17.67 8.01 -23.31
N ARG A 107 -17.25 7.01 -22.52
CA ARG A 107 -18.16 6.12 -21.76
C ARG A 107 -17.75 5.97 -20.30
N ILE A 108 -18.72 6.18 -19.39
CA ILE A 108 -18.53 5.97 -17.94
C ILE A 108 -18.09 4.53 -17.65
N LEU A 109 -18.67 3.56 -18.35
CA LEU A 109 -18.35 2.14 -18.20
C LEU A 109 -16.88 1.84 -18.54
N HIS A 110 -16.37 2.42 -19.63
CA HIS A 110 -14.96 2.23 -20.02
C HIS A 110 -14.00 2.89 -19.04
N ARG A 111 -14.34 4.06 -18.49
CA ARG A 111 -13.55 4.68 -17.41
C ARG A 111 -13.49 3.81 -16.17
N PHE A 112 -14.61 3.18 -15.82
CA PHE A 112 -14.66 2.22 -14.71
C PHE A 112 -13.76 1.00 -14.99
N TRP A 113 -13.80 0.44 -16.19
CA TRP A 113 -12.90 -0.67 -16.57
C TRP A 113 -11.43 -0.25 -16.56
N ALA A 114 -11.11 0.94 -17.07
CA ALA A 114 -9.76 1.49 -17.03
C ALA A 114 -9.22 1.64 -15.60
N ASP A 115 -10.09 2.04 -14.66
CA ASP A 115 -9.74 2.11 -13.24
C ASP A 115 -9.41 0.72 -12.65
N GLN A 116 -10.19 -0.31 -13.01
CA GLN A 116 -9.91 -1.70 -12.58
C GLN A 116 -8.65 -2.29 -13.22
N ILE A 117 -8.35 -1.91 -14.47
CA ILE A 117 -7.11 -2.28 -15.16
C ILE A 117 -5.90 -1.65 -14.45
N LYS A 118 -5.97 -0.35 -14.12
CA LYS A 118 -4.92 0.34 -13.33
C LYS A 118 -4.73 -0.29 -11.96
N GLU A 119 -5.83 -0.67 -11.29
CA GLU A 119 -5.79 -1.38 -10.02
C GLU A 119 -5.04 -2.73 -10.13
N SER A 120 -5.23 -3.47 -11.23
CA SER A 120 -4.52 -4.73 -11.49
C SER A 120 -3.01 -4.53 -11.69
N ALA A 121 -2.60 -3.47 -12.39
CA ALA A 121 -1.21 -3.08 -12.52
C ALA A 121 -0.59 -2.70 -11.16
N LEU A 122 -1.30 -1.91 -10.35
CA LEU A 122 -0.88 -1.56 -8.99
C LEU A 122 -0.69 -2.81 -8.11
N ARG A 123 -1.61 -3.78 -8.18
CA ARG A 123 -1.47 -5.05 -7.44
C ARG A 123 -0.21 -5.81 -7.82
N SER A 124 0.13 -5.82 -9.11
CA SER A 124 1.37 -6.42 -9.61
C SER A 124 2.61 -5.70 -9.06
N ALA A 125 2.59 -4.35 -9.05
CA ALA A 125 3.66 -3.54 -8.46
C ALA A 125 3.89 -3.86 -6.97
N ILE A 126 2.80 -3.95 -6.20
CA ILE A 126 2.86 -4.26 -4.77
C ILE A 126 3.40 -5.67 -4.53
N ALA A 127 2.90 -6.67 -5.28
CA ALA A 127 3.33 -8.06 -5.13
C ALA A 127 4.82 -8.20 -5.44
N TYR A 128 5.25 -7.70 -6.61
CA TYR A 128 6.64 -7.76 -7.03
C TYR A 128 7.59 -7.06 -6.05
N MET A 129 7.22 -5.86 -5.59
CA MET A 129 7.99 -5.12 -4.60
C MET A 129 8.14 -5.89 -3.28
N ARG A 130 7.05 -6.52 -2.82
CA ARG A 130 7.07 -7.33 -1.58
C ARG A 130 7.96 -8.56 -1.73
N ASP A 131 7.87 -9.26 -2.86
CA ASP A 131 8.68 -10.45 -3.13
C ASP A 131 10.16 -10.09 -3.25
N HIS A 132 10.48 -8.99 -3.93
CA HIS A 132 11.84 -8.46 -4.02
C HIS A 132 12.39 -8.10 -2.63
N LEU A 133 11.62 -7.38 -1.81
CA LEU A 133 12.00 -7.00 -0.44
C LEU A 133 12.24 -8.24 0.44
N VAL A 134 11.34 -9.22 0.40
CA VAL A 134 11.43 -10.44 1.20
C VAL A 134 12.64 -11.27 0.78
N SER A 135 12.87 -11.42 -0.52
CA SER A 135 14.02 -12.17 -1.05
C SER A 135 15.35 -11.50 -0.70
N HIS A 136 15.41 -10.17 -0.80
CA HIS A 136 16.64 -9.39 -0.57
C HIS A 136 17.01 -9.27 0.91
N TYR A 137 16.04 -8.95 1.80
CA TYR A 137 16.35 -8.68 3.21
C TYR A 137 15.97 -9.80 4.18
N GLN A 138 15.22 -10.81 3.72
CA GLN A 138 14.75 -11.94 4.52
C GLN A 138 14.21 -11.53 5.90
N PRO A 139 13.26 -10.57 5.98
CA PRO A 139 12.79 -10.01 7.25
C PRO A 139 11.94 -10.99 8.08
N GLY A 140 11.74 -12.22 7.62
CA GLY A 140 10.74 -13.14 8.17
C GLY A 140 9.33 -12.68 7.82
N ARG A 141 8.40 -12.81 8.77
CA ARG A 141 7.03 -12.34 8.61
C ARG A 141 6.99 -10.81 8.60
N ILE A 142 6.22 -10.25 7.67
CA ILE A 142 6.06 -8.79 7.52
C ILE A 142 4.60 -8.37 7.66
N ALA A 143 4.39 -7.17 8.18
CA ALA A 143 3.14 -6.44 8.12
C ALA A 143 3.36 -5.11 7.39
N GLN A 144 2.25 -4.46 7.03
CA GLN A 144 2.28 -3.13 6.43
C GLN A 144 1.23 -2.23 7.06
N MET A 145 1.53 -0.94 7.08
CA MET A 145 0.58 0.11 7.42
C MET A 145 0.66 1.21 6.36
N ASN A 146 -0.47 1.88 6.13
CA ASN A 146 -0.61 2.92 5.12
C ASN A 146 -1.30 4.14 5.74
N PRO A 147 -0.76 5.37 5.61
CA PRO A 147 -1.47 6.58 5.99
C PRO A 147 -2.86 6.64 5.34
N GLY A 148 -3.88 6.99 6.10
CA GLY A 148 -5.27 7.06 5.67
C GLY A 148 -6.07 5.77 5.85
N SER A 149 -5.43 4.62 6.12
CA SER A 149 -6.15 3.37 6.39
C SER A 149 -6.80 3.30 7.78
N LEU A 150 -6.32 4.11 8.72
CA LEU A 150 -6.82 4.20 10.09
C LEU A 150 -6.91 5.67 10.51
N ALA A 151 -7.89 6.00 11.36
CA ALA A 151 -7.98 7.33 11.95
C ALA A 151 -6.72 7.71 12.75
N ASP A 152 -6.09 6.72 13.41
CA ASP A 152 -4.85 6.89 14.18
C ASP A 152 -3.63 7.20 13.31
N TRP A 153 -3.63 6.79 12.03
CA TRP A 153 -2.59 7.18 11.09
C TRP A 153 -3.21 7.90 9.89
N PRO A 154 -3.58 9.18 10.03
CA PRO A 154 -4.41 9.90 9.07
C PRO A 154 -3.65 10.17 7.76
N LEU A 155 -4.39 10.45 6.68
CA LEU A 155 -3.83 10.67 5.35
C LEU A 155 -2.77 11.79 5.30
N GLY A 156 -2.88 12.81 6.16
CA GLY A 156 -1.86 13.86 6.33
C GLY A 156 -0.45 13.35 6.64
N GLN A 157 -0.33 12.15 7.20
CA GLN A 157 0.95 11.49 7.48
C GLN A 157 1.66 10.95 6.22
N GLN A 158 1.04 11.08 5.05
CA GLN A 158 1.71 10.82 3.78
C GLN A 158 2.81 11.85 3.50
N LYS A 159 2.67 13.12 3.92
CA LYS A 159 3.72 14.15 3.81
C LYS A 159 5.04 13.75 4.49
N PRO A 160 5.06 13.42 5.81
CA PRO A 160 6.30 12.98 6.45
C PRO A 160 6.83 11.68 5.84
N LEU A 161 5.96 10.75 5.43
CA LEU A 161 6.39 9.54 4.72
C LEU A 161 7.13 9.86 3.40
N PHE A 162 6.62 10.80 2.59
CA PHE A 162 7.27 11.24 1.36
C PHE A 162 8.61 11.94 1.62
N ARG A 163 8.75 12.66 2.74
CA ARG A 163 10.07 13.20 3.15
C ARG A 163 11.09 12.11 3.42
N ILE A 164 10.68 10.99 4.05
CA ILE A 164 11.55 9.83 4.29
C ILE A 164 11.94 9.18 2.95
N LEU A 165 10.98 9.04 2.04
CA LEU A 165 11.20 8.45 0.71
C LEU A 165 12.11 9.30 -0.21
N GLY A 166 12.29 10.59 0.11
CA GLY A 166 13.15 11.48 -0.65
C GLY A 166 12.67 11.65 -2.09
N THR A 167 13.56 11.44 -3.06
CA THR A 167 13.28 11.64 -4.49
C THR A 167 12.73 10.40 -5.22
N ALA A 168 12.64 9.24 -4.55
CA ALA A 168 12.14 8.03 -5.19
C ALA A 168 10.74 8.13 -5.76
N PRO A 169 9.74 8.72 -5.07
CA PRO A 169 8.40 8.86 -5.63
C PRO A 169 8.45 9.59 -6.99
N GLN A 170 9.22 10.67 -7.08
CA GLN A 170 9.37 11.44 -8.32
C GLN A 170 10.05 10.65 -9.43
N ARG A 171 11.06 9.83 -9.08
CA ARG A 171 11.73 8.95 -10.07
C ARG A 171 10.78 7.95 -10.71
N ILE A 172 9.84 7.40 -9.93
CA ILE A 172 8.81 6.49 -10.45
C ILE A 172 7.54 7.20 -10.94
N GLY A 173 7.58 8.53 -11.08
CA GLY A 173 6.47 9.33 -11.59
C GLY A 173 5.32 9.60 -10.61
N VAL A 174 5.48 9.28 -9.32
CA VAL A 174 4.48 9.55 -8.28
C VAL A 174 4.66 10.93 -7.68
N GLN A 175 3.58 11.69 -7.69
CA GLN A 175 3.48 13.02 -7.09
C GLN A 175 2.45 13.01 -5.96
N LEU A 176 2.71 13.81 -4.92
CA LEU A 176 1.77 14.05 -3.81
C LEU A 176 1.17 15.45 -3.96
N THR A 177 -0.14 15.52 -4.13
CA THR A 177 -0.87 16.79 -4.22
C THR A 177 -0.98 17.50 -2.87
N GLU A 178 -1.38 18.77 -2.88
CA GLU A 178 -1.62 19.55 -1.65
C GLU A 178 -2.70 18.93 -0.73
N ARG A 179 -3.60 18.13 -1.31
CA ARG A 179 -4.69 17.42 -0.61
C ARG A 179 -4.29 16.01 -0.17
N MET A 180 -3.01 15.65 -0.25
CA MET A 180 -2.47 14.32 0.07
C MET A 180 -2.98 13.17 -0.82
N LEU A 181 -3.51 13.49 -2.00
CA LEU A 181 -3.78 12.50 -3.03
C LEU A 181 -2.52 12.26 -3.86
N MET A 182 -2.32 11.02 -4.30
CA MET A 182 -1.23 10.67 -5.20
C MET A 182 -1.69 10.71 -6.66
N ILE A 183 -0.77 11.10 -7.54
CA ILE A 183 -0.88 10.97 -9.00
C ILE A 183 0.33 10.14 -9.45
N PRO A 184 0.18 9.00 -10.13
CA PRO A 184 -1.08 8.34 -10.55
C PRO A 184 -2.06 8.04 -9.42
N THR A 185 -3.36 8.07 -9.72
CA THR A 185 -4.45 7.85 -8.76
C THR A 185 -4.44 6.44 -8.19
N LYS A 186 -3.99 5.45 -8.99
CA LYS A 186 -3.69 4.10 -8.52
C LYS A 186 -2.24 4.01 -8.06
N SER A 187 -1.99 4.65 -6.92
CA SER A 187 -0.74 4.53 -6.18
C SER A 187 -1.02 4.23 -4.72
N VAL A 188 -0.08 3.58 -4.06
CA VAL A 188 -0.12 3.32 -2.62
C VAL A 188 1.23 3.68 -2.01
N SER A 189 1.21 4.23 -0.80
CA SER A 189 2.41 4.43 0.01
C SER A 189 2.18 3.92 1.42
N GLY A 190 3.26 3.52 2.08
CA GLY A 190 3.17 3.02 3.45
C GLY A 190 4.51 2.63 4.02
N ILE A 191 4.47 1.88 5.11
CA ILE A 191 5.62 1.28 5.75
C ILE A 191 5.39 -0.22 5.88
N ILE A 192 6.34 -1.00 5.38
CA ILE A 192 6.45 -2.44 5.65
C ILE A 192 7.43 -2.64 6.81
N PHE A 193 7.16 -3.59 7.70
CA PHE A 193 8.02 -3.88 8.83
C PHE A 193 7.97 -5.36 9.25
N PRO A 194 9.09 -5.91 9.77
CA PRO A 194 9.11 -7.23 10.40
C PRO A 194 8.16 -7.29 11.60
N THR A 195 7.48 -8.41 11.78
CA THR A 195 6.58 -8.66 12.92
C THR A 195 6.47 -10.15 13.21
N GLU A 196 6.33 -10.52 14.49
CA GLU A 196 5.99 -11.88 14.90
C GLU A 196 4.46 -12.11 14.86
N SER A 197 3.68 -11.03 15.03
CA SER A 197 2.21 -11.07 15.05
C SER A 197 1.59 -10.81 13.67
N THR A 198 0.39 -11.34 13.44
CA THR A 198 -0.43 -11.01 12.26
C THR A 198 -1.16 -9.70 12.51
N PHE A 199 -0.60 -8.59 12.05
CA PHE A 199 -1.28 -7.29 12.08
C PHE A 199 -1.91 -7.00 10.72
N GLU A 200 -3.18 -6.63 10.74
CA GLU A 200 -3.88 -6.04 9.60
C GLU A 200 -4.67 -4.82 10.05
N SER A 201 -4.51 -3.68 9.37
CA SER A 201 -5.28 -2.46 9.68
C SER A 201 -6.79 -2.69 9.69
N CYS A 202 -7.30 -3.65 8.91
CA CYS A 202 -8.72 -4.02 8.90
C CYS A 202 -9.27 -4.47 10.26
N GLN A 203 -8.42 -4.96 11.17
CA GLN A 203 -8.78 -5.32 12.53
C GLN A 203 -9.17 -4.10 13.39
N LEU A 204 -8.76 -2.90 12.99
CA LEU A 204 -9.04 -1.63 13.67
C LEU A 204 -9.98 -0.71 12.87
N CYS A 205 -10.45 -1.14 11.70
CA CYS A 205 -11.28 -0.33 10.81
C CYS A 205 -12.77 -0.70 10.97
N PRO A 206 -13.62 0.23 11.45
CA PRO A 206 -15.05 -0.04 11.67
C PRO A 206 -15.90 -0.05 10.39
N LEU A 207 -15.33 0.25 9.22
CA LEU A 207 -16.06 0.28 7.94
C LEU A 207 -16.53 -1.12 7.54
N GLU A 208 -17.83 -1.42 7.68
CA GLU A 208 -18.38 -2.76 7.47
C GLU A 208 -18.13 -3.28 6.04
N GLU A 209 -18.64 -2.55 5.04
CA GLU A 209 -18.54 -2.90 3.63
C GLU A 209 -17.29 -2.27 3.01
N CYS A 210 -16.18 -3.01 3.09
CA CYS A 210 -14.94 -2.63 2.42
C CYS A 210 -14.52 -3.74 1.43
N PRO A 211 -14.50 -3.49 0.11
CA PRO A 211 -14.13 -4.51 -0.88
C PRO A 211 -12.69 -4.99 -0.74
N ASN A 212 -11.83 -4.22 -0.05
CA ASN A 212 -10.44 -4.57 0.22
C ASN A 212 -10.20 -5.11 1.65
N ARG A 213 -11.26 -5.55 2.36
CA ARG A 213 -11.15 -6.08 3.73
C ARG A 213 -10.35 -7.38 3.75
N ARG A 214 -9.30 -7.43 4.58
CA ARG A 214 -8.39 -8.59 4.74
C ARG A 214 -8.48 -9.27 6.10
N ALA A 215 -9.17 -8.66 7.07
CA ALA A 215 -9.42 -9.22 8.39
C ALA A 215 -10.72 -8.68 9.00
N ALA A 216 -11.33 -9.44 9.91
CA ALA A 216 -12.50 -8.99 10.67
C ALA A 216 -12.15 -7.82 11.59
N TYR A 217 -13.05 -6.85 11.72
CA TYR A 217 -12.93 -5.75 12.68
C TYR A 217 -13.09 -6.26 14.11
N ASP A 218 -12.21 -5.83 15.02
CA ASP A 218 -12.31 -6.09 16.45
C ASP A 218 -12.42 -4.75 17.21
N PRO A 219 -13.62 -4.40 17.72
CA PRO A 219 -13.85 -3.14 18.41
C PRO A 219 -13.08 -3.01 19.73
N THR A 220 -12.57 -4.12 20.29
CA THR A 220 -11.83 -4.13 21.55
C THR A 220 -10.32 -4.09 21.36
N LEU A 221 -9.83 -4.35 20.15
CA LEU A 221 -8.40 -4.48 19.87
C LEU A 221 -7.63 -3.19 20.20
N TYR A 222 -8.22 -2.02 19.90
CA TYR A 222 -7.59 -0.74 20.20
C TYR A 222 -7.30 -0.59 21.70
N SER A 223 -8.30 -0.84 22.55
CA SER A 223 -8.14 -0.74 24.00
C SER A 223 -7.23 -1.80 24.60
N ARG A 224 -7.33 -3.05 24.10
CA ARG A 224 -6.52 -4.17 24.62
C ARG A 224 -5.04 -4.04 24.30
N ARG A 225 -4.68 -3.53 23.11
CA ARG A 225 -3.28 -3.50 22.64
C ARG A 225 -2.70 -2.10 22.50
N TYR A 226 -3.47 -1.10 22.09
CA TYR A 226 -2.93 0.20 21.67
C TYR A 226 -3.14 1.33 22.69
N GLN A 227 -4.07 1.18 23.64
CA GLN A 227 -4.24 2.13 24.76
C GLN A 227 -3.37 1.83 25.99
N GLN A 228 -2.78 0.63 26.08
CA GLN A 228 -1.90 0.27 27.19
C GLN A 228 -0.62 1.12 27.19
N PRO A 229 -0.05 1.49 28.35
CA PRO A 229 1.27 2.12 28.42
C PRO A 229 2.32 1.24 27.75
N VAL A 230 3.23 1.84 27.00
CA VAL A 230 4.28 1.10 26.27
C VAL A 230 5.11 0.22 27.21
N HIS A 231 5.40 0.71 28.41
CA HIS A 231 6.15 -0.04 29.44
C HIS A 231 5.40 -1.23 30.05
N ALA A 232 4.05 -1.30 29.94
CA ALA A 232 3.24 -2.34 30.57
C ALA A 232 3.10 -3.63 29.74
N MET A 233 3.59 -3.65 28.49
CA MET A 233 3.55 -4.84 27.63
C MET A 233 4.65 -5.87 27.98
N LEU A 234 5.50 -5.56 28.96
CA LEU A 234 6.55 -6.43 29.52
C LEU A 234 6.05 -7.23 30.73
N THR A 235 4.99 -8.02 30.59
CA THR A 235 4.76 -9.11 31.56
C THR A 235 5.26 -10.42 30.95
N PRO A 236 6.22 -11.12 31.59
CA PRO A 236 6.80 -12.34 31.05
C PRO A 236 5.76 -13.44 30.99
N HIS A 237 5.92 -14.35 30.02
CA HIS A 237 5.44 -15.73 30.15
C HIS A 237 5.73 -16.25 31.56
N GLU A 238 4.67 -16.39 32.36
CA GLU A 238 4.72 -17.17 33.59
C GLU A 238 5.05 -18.61 33.20
N LYS A 239 6.17 -19.07 33.74
CA LYS A 239 6.60 -20.47 33.74
C LYS A 239 5.45 -21.34 34.27
N THR A 240 5.12 -22.39 33.54
CA THR A 240 4.76 -23.69 34.14
C THR A 240 5.40 -24.79 33.32
#